data_AF-A0A9X8N990-F1
#
_entry.id   AF-A0A9X8N990-F1
#
_cell.length_a   1.000
_cell.length_b   1.000
_cell.length_c   1.000
_cell.angle_alpha   90.00
_cell.angle_beta   90.00
_cell.angle_gamma   90.00
#
_symmetry.space_group_name_H-M   'P 1'
#
loop_
_entity.id
_entity.type
_entity.pdbx_description
1 polymer ?
#
loop_
_entity_poly.entity_id
_entity_poly.type
_entity_poly.pdbx_seq_one_letter_code
_entity_poly.pdbx_strand_id
1 'polypeptide(L)' 'MISHITLDRKDVSYDRSEGRATFAVTVHHRDGRTEPSVLKLEPGQVEVYALQLGRAIDMRKAAKETACR' A
#
# COMPACT_ATOMS: atom_id res chain seq x y z
N MET A 1 6.57 15.64 10.78
CA MET A 1 5.53 15.70 9.72
C MET A 1 5.86 14.63 8.71
N ILE A 2 4.89 13.78 8.36
CA ILE A 2 5.09 12.68 7.42
C ILE A 2 5.23 13.23 5.99
N SER A 3 6.19 12.69 5.24
CA SER A 3 6.39 12.93 3.80
C SER A 3 5.64 11.89 2.98
N HIS A 4 5.93 10.60 3.24
CA HIS A 4 5.30 9.48 2.55
C HIS A 4 5.49 8.20 3.35
N ILE A 5 4.84 7.13 2.89
CA ILE A 5 4.87 5.81 3.52
C ILE A 5 5.23 4.80 2.43
N THR A 6 6.11 3.86 2.76
CA THR A 6 6.49 2.76 1.87
C THR A 6 6.08 1.43 2.47
N LEU A 7 5.57 0.51 1.64
CA LEU A 7 5.31 -0.88 2.04
C LEU A 7 6.64 -1.63 2.17
N ASP A 8 6.88 -2.27 3.31
CA ASP A 8 8.13 -3.00 3.58
C ASP A 8 8.10 -4.44 3.07
N ARG A 9 6.90 -5.03 2.99
CA ARG A 9 6.67 -6.42 2.57
C ARG A 9 5.60 -6.49 1.49
N LYS A 10 5.70 -7.52 0.64
CA LYS A 10 4.71 -7.78 -0.43
C LYS A 10 3.45 -8.47 0.09
N ASP A 11 3.59 -9.27 1.14
CA ASP A 11 2.49 -10.08 1.65
C ASP A 11 1.69 -9.33 2.73
N VAL A 12 0.37 -9.40 2.59
CA VAL A 12 -0.58 -8.89 3.57
C VAL A 12 -0.68 -9.87 4.74
N SER A 13 -0.71 -9.36 5.97
CA SER A 13 -1.05 -10.14 7.15
C SER A 13 -2.52 -9.93 7.48
N TYR A 14 -3.25 -11.00 7.79
CA TYR A 14 -4.67 -10.90 8.17
C TYR A 14 -4.84 -11.22 9.65
N ASP A 15 -5.26 -10.23 10.43
CA ASP A 15 -5.60 -10.39 11.82
C ASP A 15 -7.06 -10.86 11.92
N ARG A 16 -7.24 -12.15 12.22
CA ARG A 16 -8.56 -12.76 12.37
C ARG A 16 -9.30 -12.27 13.62
N SER A 17 -8.59 -11.78 14.64
CA SER A 17 -9.20 -11.35 15.90
C SER A 17 -9.87 -9.98 15.76
N GLU A 18 -9.27 -9.08 14.97
CA GLU A 18 -9.84 -7.77 14.65
C GLU A 18 -10.55 -7.73 13.28
N GLY A 19 -10.44 -8.79 12.48
CA GLY A 19 -10.99 -8.87 11.12
C GLY A 19 -10.27 -8.00 10.09
N ARG A 20 -9.04 -7.56 10.38
CA ARG A 20 -8.32 -6.52 9.63
C ARG A 20 -7.17 -7.07 8.81
N ALA A 21 -6.91 -6.41 7.67
CA ALA A 21 -5.67 -6.61 6.93
C ALA A 21 -4.59 -5.64 7.43
N THR A 22 -3.35 -6.09 7.47
CA THR A 22 -2.23 -5.30 7.96
C THR A 22 -1.01 -5.42 7.04
N PHE A 23 -0.27 -4.32 6.92
CA PHE A 23 0.97 -4.24 6.16
C PHE A 23 2.07 -3.64 7.02
N ALA A 24 3.25 -4.23 6.99
CA ALA A 24 4.45 -3.59 7.52
C ALA A 24 4.82 -2.42 6.61
N VAL A 25 5.01 -1.23 7.19
CA VAL A 25 5.34 -0.02 6.46
C VAL A 25 6.44 0.78 7.15
N THR A 26 7.22 1.49 6.36
CA THR A 26 8.13 2.51 6.85
C THR A 26 7.51 3.89 6.61
N VAL A 27 7.39 4.67 7.68
CA VAL A 27 6.95 6.07 7.62
C VAL A 27 8.19 6.95 7.45
N HIS A 28 8.19 7.78 6.41
CA HIS A 28 9.28 8.73 6.14
C HIS A 28 8.85 10.12 6.57
N HIS A 29 9.62 10.73 7.45
CA HIS A 29 9.38 12.08 7.95
C HIS A 29 10.14 13.12 7.12
N ARG A 30 9.62 14.34 7.06
CA ARG A 30 10.24 15.45 6.32
C ARG A 30 11.62 15.85 6.84
N ASP A 31 11.92 15.52 8.08
CA ASP A 31 13.24 15.76 8.71
C ASP A 31 14.27 14.67 8.34
N GLY A 32 13.91 13.74 7.46
CA GLY A 32 14.76 12.64 7.01
C GLY A 32 14.74 11.41 7.93
N ARG A 33 14.00 11.45 9.05
CA ARG A 33 13.85 10.28 9.92
C ARG A 33 12.90 9.26 9.31
N THR A 34 13.14 7.99 9.61
CA THR A 34 12.26 6.89 9.25
C THR A 34 11.86 6.11 10.50
N GLU A 35 10.65 5.58 10.50
CA GLU A 35 10.16 4.71 11.58
C GLU A 35 9.38 3.52 11.02
N PRO A 36 9.64 2.30 11.51
CA PRO A 36 8.82 1.15 11.18
C PRO A 36 7.44 1.26 11.84
N SER A 37 6.41 0.86 11.11
CA SER A 37 5.02 0.97 11.54
C SER A 37 4.16 -0.11 10.86
N VAL A 38 2.85 -0.11 11.18
CA VAL A 38 1.87 -1.03 10.62
C VAL A 38 0.70 -0.24 10.06
N LEU A 39 0.45 -0.37 8.76
CA LEU A 39 -0.78 0.11 8.15
C LEU A 39 -1.88 -0.93 8.39
N LYS A 40 -2.95 -0.54 9.08
CA LYS A 40 -4.15 -1.35 9.30
C LYS A 40 -5.25 -0.92 8.33
N LEU A 41 -5.85 -1.88 7.65
CA LEU A 41 -7.03 -1.69 6.81
C LEU A 41 -8.22 -2.38 7.45
N GLU A 42 -9.29 -1.60 7.64
CA GLU A 42 -10.58 -2.12 8.05
C GLU A 42 -11.18 -3.04 6.98
N PRO A 43 -12.07 -3.99 7.36
CA PRO A 43 -12.67 -4.94 6.41
C PRO A 43 -13.21 -4.28 5.14
N GLY A 44 -14.01 -3.21 5.28
CA GLY A 44 -14.58 -2.49 4.12
C GLY A 44 -13.55 -1.72 3.29
N GLN A 45 -12.39 -1.37 3.87
CA GLN A 45 -11.31 -0.72 3.14
C GLN A 45 -10.56 -1.72 2.25
N VAL A 46 -10.46 -2.99 2.66
CA VAL A 46 -9.74 -4.03 1.88
C VAL A 46 -10.32 -4.17 0.48
N GLU A 47 -11.65 -4.27 0.36
CA GLU A 47 -12.34 -4.43 -0.93
C GLU A 47 -12.12 -3.22 -1.85
N VAL A 48 -12.22 -2.01 -1.28
CA VAL A 48 -12.00 -0.76 -2.03
C VAL A 48 -10.56 -0.67 -2.53
N TYR A 49 -9.58 -0.97 -1.67
CA TYR A 49 -8.18 -0.92 -2.06
C TYR A 49 -7.80 -1.99 -3.08
N ALA A 50 -8.42 -3.17 -3.05
CA ALA A 50 -8.21 -4.19 -4.09
C ALA A 50 -8.58 -3.65 -5.49
N LEU A 51 -9.70 -2.95 -5.62
CA LEU A 51 -10.12 -2.32 -6.87
C LEU A 51 -9.17 -1.21 -7.32
N GLN A 52 -8.74 -0.34 -6.39
CA GLN A 52 -7.84 0.77 -6.70
C GLN A 52 -6.45 0.27 -7.13
N LEU A 53 -5.92 -0.76 -6.46
CA LEU A 53 -4.64 -1.37 -6.83
C LEU A 53 -4.72 -2.07 -8.18
N GLY A 54 -5.83 -2.76 -8.47
CA GLY A 54 -6.10 -3.33 -9.79
C GLY A 54 -6.05 -2.25 -10.89
N ARG A 55 -6.75 -1.13 -10.68
CA ARG A 55 -6.72 0.01 -11.60
C ARG A 55 -5.30 0.57 -11.79
N ALA A 56 -4.53 0.72 -10.72
CA ALA A 56 -3.15 1.20 -10.80
C ALA A 56 -2.25 0.25 -11.62
N ILE A 57 -2.46 -1.07 -11.51
CA ILE A 57 -1.77 -2.07 -12.32
C ILE A 57 -2.11 -1.90 -13.80
N ASP A 58 -3.38 -1.70 -14.14
CA ASP A 58 -3.81 -1.53 -15.53
C ASP A 58 -3.29 -0.23 -16.13
N MET A 59 -3.28 0.86 -15.36
CA MET A 59 -2.62 2.12 -15.75
C MET A 59 -1.14 1.91 -16.04
N ARG A 60 -0.42 1.13 -15.22
CA ARG A 60 0.98 0.79 -15.44
C ARG A 60 1.19 -0.02 -16.72
N LYS A 61 0.29 -0.96 -17.04
CA LYS A 61 0.36 -1.76 -18.28
C LYS A 61 0.19 -0.86 -19.51
N ALA A 62 -0.85 -0.03 -19.52
CA ALA A 62 -1.13 0.91 -20.62
C ALA A 62 0.03 1.89 -20.87
N ALA A 63 0.65 2.40 -19.80
CA ALA A 63 1.82 3.27 -19.90
C ALA A 63 3.02 2.57 -20.58
N LYS A 64 3.23 1.28 -20.30
CA LYS A 64 4.29 0.48 -20.95
C LYS A 64 4.02 0.22 -22.42
N GLU A 65 2.77 -0.05 -22.79
CA GLU A 65 2.36 -0.26 -24.18
C GLU A 65 2.53 1.01 -25.01
N THR A 66 2.22 2.18 -24.42
CA THR A 66 2.40 3.48 -25.07
C THR A 66 3.88 3.85 -25.23
N ALA A 67 4.72 3.52 -24.25
CA ALA A 67 6.16 3.81 -24.29
C ALA A 67 6.95 2.90 -25.26
N CYS A 68 6.39 1.75 -25.64
CA CYS A 68 7.00 0.82 -26.61
C CYS A 68 6.59 1.13 -28.06
N ARG A 69 5.69 2.08 -28.27
CA ARG A 69 5.09 2.43 -29.56
C ARG A 69 5.69 3.73 -30.08
#